data_AF-A0AAU6D4X2-F1
#
_entry.id   AF-A0AAU6D4X2-F1
#
_cell.length_a   1.000
_cell.length_b   1.000
_cell.length_c   1.000
_cell.angle_alpha   90.00
_cell.angle_beta   90.00
_cell.angle_gamma   90.00
#
_symmetry.space_group_name_H-M   'P 1'
#
loop_
_entity.id
_entity.type
_entity.pdbx_description
1 polymer ?
#
loop_
_entity_poly.entity_id
_entity_poly.type
_entity_poly.pdbx_seq_one_letter_code
_entity_poly.pdbx_strand_id
1 'polypeptide(L)'
;MSPVPNRRDDEVRRLLDTPHPAVPVDLGTRAQQRGRLIVRRRRVLHLVLWVLLAAASVAGIVLAVMLWPHDPATPDVPSNGTWWSPMGR
;
A
#
# COMPACT_ATOMS: atom_id res chain seq x y z
N MET A 1 -28.65 -46.87 -17.89
CA MET A 1 -28.24 -45.82 -18.83
C MET A 1 -26.72 -45.68 -18.78
N SER A 2 -26.01 -46.38 -19.66
CA SER A 2 -24.55 -46.25 -19.76
C SER A 2 -24.22 -44.92 -20.45
N PRO A 3 -23.36 -44.06 -19.88
CA PRO A 3 -22.91 -42.85 -20.55
C PRO A 3 -22.15 -43.24 -21.81
N VAL A 4 -22.61 -42.73 -22.96
CA VAL A 4 -21.92 -42.91 -24.23
C VAL A 4 -20.53 -42.29 -24.09
N PRO A 5 -19.43 -43.02 -24.39
CA PRO A 5 -18.08 -42.48 -24.31
C PRO A 5 -17.99 -41.25 -25.21
N ASN A 6 -17.80 -40.09 -24.59
CA ASN A 6 -17.61 -38.85 -25.30
C ASN A 6 -16.21 -38.89 -25.91
N ARG A 7 -16.12 -38.78 -27.24
CA ARG A 7 -14.86 -38.76 -27.99
C ARG A 7 -13.83 -37.77 -27.40
N ARG A 8 -14.30 -36.70 -26.74
CA ARG A 8 -13.45 -35.74 -26.03
C ARG A 8 -12.72 -36.33 -24.83
N ASP A 9 -13.36 -37.23 -24.09
CA ASP A 9 -12.76 -37.84 -22.90
C ASP A 9 -11.63 -38.78 -23.30
N ASP A 10 -11.77 -39.50 -24.42
CA ASP A 10 -10.71 -40.34 -24.98
C ASP A 10 -9.52 -39.51 -25.47
N GLU A 11 -9.78 -38.34 -26.04
CA GLU A 11 -8.74 -37.44 -26.53
C GLU A 11 -7.98 -36.75 -25.38
N VAL A 12 -8.70 -36.35 -24.32
CA VAL A 12 -8.10 -35.86 -23.06
C VAL A 12 -7.26 -36.95 -22.41
N ARG A 13 -7.73 -38.20 -22.38
CA ARG A 13 -6.98 -39.32 -21.83
C ARG A 13 -5.71 -39.59 -22.62
N ARG A 14 -5.76 -39.47 -23.95
CA ARG A 14 -4.58 -39.61 -24.83
C ARG A 14 -3.56 -38.47 -24.65
N LEU A 15 -4.02 -37.25 -24.38
CA LEU A 15 -3.16 -36.10 -24.06
C LEU A 15 -2.52 -36.22 -22.67
N LEU A 16 -3.24 -36.80 -21.70
CA LEU A 16 -2.73 -37.05 -20.35
C LEU A 16 -1.84 -38.31 -20.25
N ASP A 17 -2.08 -39.32 -21.08
CA ASP A 17 -1.26 -40.54 -21.20
C ASP A 17 0.07 -40.28 -21.93
N THR A 18 0.22 -39.11 -22.56
CA THR A 18 1.51 -38.69 -23.11
C THR A 18 2.43 -38.32 -21.93
N PRO A 19 3.61 -38.96 -21.77
CA PRO A 19 4.53 -38.67 -20.68
C PRO A 19 4.84 -37.17 -20.63
N HIS A 20 4.45 -36.52 -19.54
CA HIS A 20 4.77 -35.12 -19.32
C HIS A 20 6.30 -34.97 -19.36
N PRO A 21 6.87 -34.22 -20.32
CA PRO A 21 8.31 -34.03 -20.36
C PRO A 21 8.71 -33.37 -19.05
N ALA A 22 9.66 -33.98 -18.34
CA ALA A 22 10.17 -33.50 -17.06
C ALA A 22 10.63 -32.05 -17.24
N VAL A 23 9.77 -31.11 -16.87
CA VAL A 23 10.02 -29.68 -17.05
C VAL A 23 11.20 -29.32 -16.15
N PRO A 24 12.31 -28.80 -16.70
CA PRO A 24 13.47 -28.50 -15.89
C PRO A 24 13.08 -27.49 -14.80
N VAL A 25 13.42 -27.79 -13.55
CA VAL A 25 13.19 -26.95 -12.35
C VAL A 25 13.71 -25.51 -12.54
N ASP A 26 14.64 -25.35 -13.49
CA ASP A 26 15.30 -24.11 -13.86
C ASP A 26 14.50 -23.25 -14.87
N LEU A 27 13.27 -23.64 -15.23
CA LEU A 27 12.36 -22.81 -16.02
C LEU A 27 11.77 -21.67 -15.21
N GLY A 28 11.52 -21.86 -13.91
CA GLY A 28 11.05 -20.79 -13.04
C GLY A 28 12.07 -19.66 -12.90
N THR A 29 13.34 -20.01 -12.71
CA THR A 29 14.48 -19.09 -12.60
C THR A 29 14.78 -18.38 -13.93
N ARG A 30 14.74 -19.09 -15.06
CA ARG A 30 14.96 -18.47 -16.39
C ARG A 30 13.77 -17.64 -16.89
N ALA A 31 12.54 -18.01 -16.57
CA ALA A 31 11.36 -17.19 -16.84
C ALA A 31 11.33 -15.93 -15.96
N GLN A 32 11.75 -16.03 -14.70
CA GLN A 32 11.97 -14.86 -13.84
C GLN A 32 13.03 -13.92 -14.44
N GLN A 33 14.13 -14.44 -15.00
CA GLN A 33 15.14 -13.61 -15.66
C GLN A 33 14.62 -12.89 -16.91
N ARG A 34 13.81 -13.54 -17.75
CA ARG A 34 13.21 -12.92 -18.95
C ARG A 34 12.04 -11.98 -18.65
N GLY A 35 11.24 -12.27 -17.62
CA GLY A 35 10.07 -11.46 -17.20
C GLY A 35 10.39 -10.32 -16.23
N ARG A 36 11.66 -10.17 -15.81
CA ARG A 36 12.07 -9.22 -14.77
C ARG A 36 11.90 -7.75 -15.14
N LEU A 37 11.82 -7.41 -16.41
CA LEU A 37 11.65 -6.01 -16.84
C LEU A 37 10.22 -5.50 -16.60
N ILE A 38 9.20 -6.33 -16.82
CA ILE A 38 7.79 -5.94 -16.66
C ILE A 38 7.36 -5.99 -15.18
N VAL A 39 7.81 -7.00 -14.43
CA VAL A 39 7.49 -7.13 -13.00
C VAL A 39 8.22 -6.08 -12.15
N ARG A 40 9.45 -5.68 -12.54
CA ARG A 40 10.16 -4.58 -11.87
C ARG A 40 9.39 -3.27 -11.97
N ARG A 41 8.76 -2.94 -13.10
CA ARG A 41 8.00 -1.69 -13.24
C ARG A 41 6.87 -1.62 -12.21
N ARG A 42 6.07 -2.68 -12.06
CA ARG A 42 5.01 -2.71 -11.04
C ARG A 42 5.57 -2.59 -9.63
N ARG A 43 6.66 -3.29 -9.33
CA ARG A 43 7.28 -3.23 -8.00
C ARG A 43 7.93 -1.87 -7.70
N VAL A 44 8.54 -1.23 -8.71
CA VAL A 44 9.11 0.11 -8.62
C VAL A 44 7.99 1.15 -8.49
N LEU A 45 6.90 1.04 -9.26
CA LEU A 45 5.75 1.92 -9.11
C LEU A 45 5.12 1.80 -7.71
N HIS A 46 4.95 0.58 -7.20
CA HIS A 46 4.47 0.38 -5.83
C HIS A 46 5.46 0.90 -4.78
N LEU A 47 6.77 0.70 -4.97
CA LEU A 47 7.79 1.24 -4.06
C LEU A 47 7.81 2.76 -4.10
N VAL A 48 7.77 3.37 -5.28
CA VAL A 48 7.71 4.82 -5.46
C VAL A 48 6.43 5.35 -4.83
N LEU A 49 5.28 4.73 -5.08
CA LEU A 49 4.01 5.10 -4.46
C LEU A 49 4.10 5.02 -2.92
N TRP A 50 4.65 3.92 -2.38
CA TRP A 50 4.84 3.75 -0.94
C TRP A 50 5.81 4.77 -0.35
N VAL A 51 6.93 5.05 -1.02
CA VAL A 51 7.90 6.06 -0.59
C VAL A 51 7.28 7.45 -0.62
N LEU A 52 6.51 7.77 -1.66
CA LEU A 52 5.84 9.05 -1.81
C LEU A 52 4.73 9.22 -0.76
N LEU A 53 3.98 8.15 -0.47
CA LEU A 53 3.00 8.11 0.60
C LEU A 53 3.66 8.26 1.97
N ALA A 54 4.75 7.56 2.24
CA ALA A 54 5.51 7.67 3.48
C ALA A 54 6.09 9.09 3.65
N ALA A 55 6.67 9.66 2.60
CA ALA A 55 7.19 11.01 2.60
C ALA A 55 6.09 12.05 2.85
N ALA A 56 4.93 11.90 2.22
CA ALA A 56 3.77 12.77 2.45
C ALA A 56 3.26 12.67 3.89
N SER A 57 3.18 11.47 4.46
CA SER A 57 2.80 11.26 5.87
C SER A 57 3.79 11.92 6.82
N VAL A 58 5.10 11.76 6.59
CA VAL A 58 6.15 12.40 7.42
C VAL A 58 6.06 13.92 7.31
N ALA A 59 5.94 14.47 6.10
CA ALA A 59 5.78 15.90 5.90
C ALA A 59 4.51 16.45 6.59
N GLY A 60 3.40 15.70 6.52
CA GLY A 60 2.16 16.04 7.21
C GLY A 60 2.31 16.05 8.73
N ILE A 61 3.01 15.06 9.30
CA ILE A 61 3.32 15.03 10.74
C ILE A 61 4.20 16.23 11.13
N VAL A 62 5.27 16.49 10.38
CA VAL A 62 6.16 17.63 10.63
C VAL A 62 5.39 18.95 10.56
N LEU A 63 4.55 19.11 9.55
CA LEU A 63 3.72 20.31 9.39
C LEU A 63 2.68 20.43 10.51
N ALA A 64 2.06 19.32 10.92
CA ALA A 64 1.12 19.31 12.05
C ALA A 64 1.82 19.67 13.36
N VAL A 65 3.06 19.22 13.57
CA VAL A 65 3.89 19.61 14.73
C VAL A 65 4.29 21.08 14.65
N MET A 66 4.70 21.56 13.47
CA MET A 66 5.05 22.97 13.27
C MET A 66 3.86 23.91 13.45
N LEU A 67 2.71 23.52 12.93
CA LEU A 67 1.47 24.28 13.00
C LEU A 67 0.74 24.04 14.33
N TRP A 68 1.22 23.11 15.17
CA TRP A 68 0.59 22.81 16.44
C TRP A 68 0.57 24.10 17.27
N PRO A 69 -0.61 24.66 17.56
CA PRO A 69 -0.69 25.82 18.42
C PRO A 69 -0.12 25.39 19.77
N HIS A 70 0.91 26.06 20.23
CA HIS A 70 1.36 25.91 21.61
C HIS A 70 0.20 26.42 22.45
N ASP A 71 -0.66 25.51 22.89
CA ASP A 71 -1.91 25.79 23.60
C ASP A 71 -1.62 26.78 24.73
N PRO A 72 -1.89 28.09 24.52
CA PRO A 72 -1.86 29.01 25.63
C PRO A 72 -3.22 28.75 26.26
N ALA A 73 -3.25 27.83 27.22
CA ALA A 73 -4.19 27.93 28.33
C ALA A 73 -3.86 29.19 29.15
N THR A 74 -3.83 30.33 28.46
CA THR A 74 -3.90 31.65 29.03
C THR A 74 -5.37 31.99 28.86
N PRO A 75 -6.21 31.84 29.89
CA PRO A 75 -7.49 32.51 29.83
C PRO A 75 -7.17 33.96 29.50
N ASP A 76 -7.91 34.54 28.56
CA ASP A 76 -7.88 35.97 28.25
C ASP A 76 -8.32 36.73 29.51
N VAL A 77 -7.47 36.77 30.53
CA VAL A 77 -7.65 37.61 31.70
C VAL A 77 -7.38 39.00 31.17
N PRO A 78 -8.39 39.90 31.13
CA PRO A 78 -8.13 41.27 30.76
C PRO A 78 -7.09 41.81 31.73
N SER A 79 -5.89 42.10 31.23
CA SER A 79 -4.82 42.77 31.99
C SER A 79 -5.16 44.23 32.33
N ASN A 80 -6.38 44.67 31.99
CA ASN A 80 -6.96 45.88 32.48
C ASN A 80 -7.39 45.64 33.95
N GLY A 81 -6.63 46.21 34.87
CA GLY A 81 -6.98 46.27 36.28
C GLY A 81 -7.96 47.41 36.56
N THR A 82 -9.19 47.36 36.03
CA THR A 82 -10.14 48.49 36.24
C THR A 82 -11.55 48.14 36.68
N TRP A 83 -11.85 46.90 37.12
CA TRP A 83 -13.23 46.57 37.53
C TRP A 83 -13.53 46.78 39.02
N TRP A 84 -12.52 47.05 39.87
CA TRP A 84 -12.74 47.35 41.30
C TRP A 84 -12.00 48.63 41.73
N SER A 85 -12.56 49.81 41.44
CA SER A 85 -12.07 51.08 42.02
C SER A 85 -13.13 51.67 42.96
N PRO A 86 -13.04 51.42 44.29
CA PRO A 86 -13.98 51.94 45.27
C PRO A 86 -13.45 53.23 45.95
N MET A 87 -12.95 54.21 45.20
CA MET A 87 -12.56 55.52 45.77
C MET A 87 -12.82 56.68 44.81
N GLY A 88 -14.07 57.15 44.78
CA GLY A 88 -14.39 58.54 44.46
C GLY A 88 -14.45 59.32 45.76
N ARG A 89 -13.48 60.22 45.97
CA ARG A 89 -13.56 61.30 46.96
C ARG A 89 -14.48 62.40 46.45
#